data_AF-A0A371JDZ0-F1
#
_entry.id   AF-A0A371JDZ0-F1
#
_cell.length_a   1.000
_cell.length_b   1.000
_cell.length_c   1.000
_cell.angle_alpha   90.00
_cell.angle_beta   90.00
_cell.angle_gamma   90.00
#
_symmetry.space_group_name_H-M   'P 1'
#
loop_
_entity.id
_entity.type
_entity.pdbx_description
1 polymer ?
#
loop_
_entity_poly.entity_id
_entity_poly.type
_entity_poly.pdbx_seq_one_letter_code
_entity_poly.pdbx_strand_id
1 'polypeptide(L)' 'MEKKTFFKTLEGELTIAFFIIIIAFVLILFGLNKTNEELCLSGFILIVVAMLFSPFKVFILQRNK' A
#
# COMPACT_ATOMS: atom_id res chain seq x y z
N MET A 1 -2.19 -29.23 -9.78
CA MET A 1 -2.51 -27.81 -10.04
C MET A 1 -1.89 -26.99 -8.91
N GLU A 2 -0.79 -26.28 -9.17
CA GLU A 2 -0.15 -25.43 -8.16
C GLU A 2 -1.13 -24.35 -7.71
N LYS A 3 -1.47 -24.33 -6.42
CA LYS A 3 -2.29 -23.28 -5.84
C LYS A 3 -1.50 -21.97 -5.95
N LYS A 4 -1.75 -21.18 -6.99
CA LYS A 4 -1.27 -19.79 -7.05
C LYS A 4 -1.98 -19.04 -5.93
N THR A 5 -1.29 -18.93 -4.80
CA THR A 5 -1.68 -18.14 -3.64
C THR A 5 -2.18 -16.77 -4.10
N PHE A 6 -3.29 -16.30 -3.54
CA PHE A 6 -3.92 -15.00 -3.85
C PHE A 6 -2.92 -13.83 -3.81
N PHE A 7 -1.91 -13.92 -2.94
CA PHE A 7 -0.77 -13.00 -2.83
C PHE A 7 0.20 -12.99 -4.02
N LYS A 8 0.05 -13.88 -5.00
CA LYS A 8 0.92 -14.03 -6.18
C LYS A 8 0.20 -13.67 -7.49
N THR A 9 -1.07 -13.29 -7.42
CA THR A 9 -1.85 -12.82 -8.57
C THR A 9 -1.84 -11.29 -8.62
N LEU A 10 -1.91 -10.72 -9.83
CA LEU A 10 -1.88 -9.26 -10.02
C LEU A 10 -2.99 -8.55 -9.23
N GLU A 11 -4.16 -9.19 -9.19
CA GLU A 11 -5.39 -8.70 -8.55
C GLU A 11 -5.33 -8.76 -7.02
N GLY A 12 -4.77 -9.84 -6.45
CA GLY A 12 -4.64 -9.98 -5.00
C GLY A 12 -3.63 -9.01 -4.39
N GLU A 13 -2.53 -8.73 -5.09
CA GLU A 13 -1.57 -7.69 -4.69
C GLU A 13 -2.17 -6.28 -4.72
N LEU A 14 -2.94 -5.93 -5.74
CA LEU A 14 -3.63 -4.64 -5.83
C LEU A 14 -4.62 -4.46 -4.67
N THR A 15 -5.29 -5.55 -4.28
CA THR A 15 -6.21 -5.56 -3.14
C THR A 15 -5.47 -5.27 -1.82
N ILE A 16 -4.27 -5.80 -1.64
CA ILE A 16 -3.43 -5.54 -0.46
C ILE A 16 -2.97 -4.08 -0.42
N ALA A 17 -2.51 -3.54 -1.55
CA ALA A 17 -2.15 -2.12 -1.65
C ALA A 17 -3.35 -1.20 -1.31
N PHE A 18 -4.55 -1.58 -1.75
CA PHE A 18 -5.78 -0.86 -1.43
C PHE A 18 -6.09 -0.86 0.09
N PHE A 19 -5.94 -2.00 0.76
CA PHE A 19 -6.10 -2.06 2.22
C PHE A 19 -5.08 -1.19 2.97
N ILE A 20 -3.82 -1.15 2.52
CA ILE A 20 -2.78 -0.30 3.10
C ILE A 20 -3.15 1.18 2.96
N ILE A 21 -3.70 1.59 1.81
CA ILE A 21 -4.16 2.97 1.58
C ILE A 21 -5.32 3.33 2.52
N ILE A 22 -6.28 2.41 2.73
CA ILE A 22 -7.40 2.64 3.67
C ILE A 22 -6.87 2.88 5.09
N ILE A 23 -5.93 2.05 5.55
CA ILE A 23 -5.34 2.19 6.89
C ILE A 23 -4.61 3.53 7.01
N ALA A 24 -3.84 3.90 5.99
CA ALA A 24 -3.14 5.17 5.93
C ALA A 24 -4.11 6.38 6.02
N PHE A 25 -5.24 6.31 5.31
CA PHE A 25 -6.28 7.34 5.37
C PHE A 25 -6.89 7.48 6.77
N VAL A 26 -7.18 6.37 7.44
CA VAL A 26 -7.71 6.39 8.81
C VAL A 26 -6.71 7.03 9.77
N LEU A 27 -5.41 6.71 9.63
CA LEU A 27 -4.36 7.30 10.46
C LEU A 27 -4.22 8.82 10.24
N ILE A 28 -4.30 9.29 8.99
CA ILE A 28 -4.26 10.73 8.69
C ILE A 28 -5.49 11.43 9.26
N LEU A 29 -6.69 10.89 9.08
CA LEU A 29 -7.92 11.47 9.62
C LEU A 29 -7.89 11.55 11.15
N PHE A 30 -7.38 10.50 11.81
CA PHE A 30 -7.24 10.47 13.26
C PHE A 30 -6.15 11.43 13.76
N GLY A 31 -5.00 11.48 13.08
CA GLY A 31 -3.92 12.43 13.37
C GLY A 31 -4.39 13.87 13.23
N LEU A 32 -5.15 14.19 12.19
CA LEU A 32 -5.70 15.52 11.95
C LEU A 32 -6.72 15.91 13.03
N ASN A 33 -7.59 14.97 13.43
CA ASN A 33 -8.56 15.20 14.51
C ASN A 33 -7.88 15.51 15.85
N LYS A 34 -6.72 14.88 16.11
CA LYS A 34 -5.95 15.06 17.35
C LYS A 34 -4.89 16.15 17.27
N THR A 35 -4.77 16.87 16.15
CA THR A 35 -3.67 17.83 15.88
C THR A 35 -2.28 17.20 16.10
N ASN A 36 -2.18 15.89 15.86
CA ASN A 36 -0.97 15.12 16.11
C ASN A 36 -0.23 14.91 14.78
N GLU A 37 0.80 15.73 14.58
CA GLU A 37 1.60 15.76 13.36
C GLU A 37 2.33 14.43 13.09
N GLU A 38 2.76 13.72 14.14
CA GLU A 38 3.45 12.43 14.00
C GLU A 38 2.53 11.34 13.44
N LEU A 39 1.26 11.34 13.84
CA LEU A 39 0.26 10.41 13.32
C LEU A 39 -0.07 10.69 11.85
N CYS A 40 -0.19 11.97 11.47
CA CYS A 40 -0.33 12.36 10.07
C CYS A 40 0.89 11.95 9.24
N LEU A 41 2.11 12.17 9.76
CA LEU A 41 3.35 11.81 9.08
C LEU A 41 3.46 10.30 8.85
N SER A 42 3.11 9.48 9.84
CA SER A 42 3.11 8.02 9.70
C SER A 42 2.11 7.53 8.65
N GLY A 43 0.90 8.11 8.62
CA GLY A 43 -0.08 7.83 7.56
C GLY A 43 0.40 8.27 6.18
N PHE A 44 1.11 9.39 6.09
CA PHE A 44 1.69 9.85 4.83
C PHE A 44 2.80 8.92 4.31
N ILE A 45 3.68 8.44 5.20
CA ILE A 45 4.71 7.45 4.85
C ILE A 45 4.07 6.17 4.30
N LEU A 46 2.98 5.69 4.90
CA LEU A 46 2.24 4.53 4.41
C LEU A 46 1.67 4.75 3.01
N ILE A 47 1.18 5.96 2.69
CA ILE A 47 0.75 6.30 1.32
C ILE A 47 1.93 6.26 0.35
N VAL A 48 3.09 6.82 0.71
CA VAL A 48 4.28 6.80 -0.15
C VAL A 48 4.72 5.37 -0.44
N VAL A 49 4.73 4.50 0.56
CA VAL A 49 5.04 3.06 0.40
C VAL A 49 4.02 2.38 -0.51
N ALA A 50 2.72 2.66 -0.34
CA ALA A 50 1.67 2.11 -1.20
C ALA A 50 1.77 2.61 -2.65
N MET A 51 2.10 3.89 -2.85
CA MET A 51 2.32 4.47 -4.17
C MET A 51 3.56 3.87 -4.86
N LEU A 52 4.61 3.57 -4.10
CA LEU A 52 5.82 2.91 -4.58
C LEU A 52 5.61 1.43 -4.92
N PHE A 53 4.57 0.80 -4.37
CA PHE A 53 4.20 -0.58 -4.69
C PHE A 53 3.90 -0.77 -6.19
N SER A 54 3.27 0.22 -6.82
CA SER A 54 2.96 0.22 -8.26
C SER A 54 4.21 0.24 -9.16
N PRO A 55 5.13 1.22 -9.06
CA PRO A 55 6.36 1.26 -9.87
C PRO A 55 7.33 0.14 -9.50
N PHE A 56 7.48 -0.27 -8.24
CA PHE A 56 8.34 -1.43 -7.89
C PHE A 56 7.94 -2.67 -8.67
N LYS A 57 6.63 -2.93 -8.77
CA LYS A 57 6.11 -4.09 -9.49
C LYS A 57 6.30 -3.99 -11.00
N VAL A 58 6.03 -2.83 -11.60
CA VAL A 58 6.23 -2.61 -13.05
C VAL A 58 7.72 -2.69 -13.42
N PHE A 59 8.60 -2.08 -12.61
CA PHE A 59 10.03 -2.02 -12.92
C PHE A 59 10.82 -3.28 -12.54
N ILE A 60 10.43 -4.01 -11.49
CA ILE A 60 11.17 -5.20 -11.02
C ILE A 60 10.52 -6.51 -11.48
N LEU A 61 9.19 -6.61 -11.44
CA LEU A 61 8.49 -7.88 -11.71
C LEU A 61 8.15 -8.09 -13.19
N GLN A 62 7.82 -7.02 -13.94
CA GLN A 62 7.54 -7.14 -15.38
C GLN A 62 8.78 -7.04 -16.27
N ARG A 63 9.92 -6.53 -15.77
CA ARG A 63 11.17 -6.49 -16.55
C ARG A 63 11.83 -7.86 -16.73
N ASN A 64 11.45 -8.85 -15.93
CA ASN A 64 12.05 -10.19 -15.93
C ASN A 64 11.04 -11.29 -16.39
N LYS A 65 10.02 -10.89 -17.15
CA LYS A 65 9.14 -11.80 -17.90
C LYS A 65 9.40 -11.69 -19.39
#